data_AF-A0A382WM01-F1
#
_entry.id   AF-A0A382WM01-F1
#
_cell.length_a   1.000
_cell.length_b   1.000
_cell.length_c   1.000
_cell.angle_alpha   90.00
_cell.angle_beta   90.00
_cell.angle_gamma   90.00
#
_symmetry.space_group_name_H-M   'P 1'
#
loop_
_entity.id
_entity.type
_entity.pdbx_description
1 polymer ?
#
loop_
_entity_poly.entity_id
_entity_poly.type
_entity_poly.pdbx_seq_one_letter_code
_entity_poly.pdbx_strand_id
1 'polypeptide(L)'
;MRKLHLMNKDNRDAKVSISSLKYEKPFEMGIPKKQLKFKRYLSATEENLHKNLSSLYGDNYASKLIEEDPEIDIEAIGRFISGTDVVYLSNKGELLYAPPKTVEVIIAPDGLEKERRDPENVPGNVDDDLPVRWTGKKMPKSKVAVRFAFKRTIQLKHVDGLTYDYLFEMAKELQDEDVMVLVGAGQKGKEP
;
A
#
# COMPACT_ATOMS: atom_id res chain seq x y z
N MET A 1 -11.00 -1.28 17.81
CA MET A 1 -11.10 -0.22 16.77
C MET A 1 -10.53 1.05 17.35
N ARG A 2 -9.71 1.80 16.59
CA ARG A 2 -9.16 3.08 17.07
C ARG A 2 -10.29 4.10 17.14
N LYS A 3 -10.32 4.92 18.18
CA LYS A 3 -11.32 5.99 18.37
C LYS A 3 -10.73 7.32 17.93
N LEU A 4 -11.60 8.28 17.66
CA LEU A 4 -11.26 9.63 17.22
C LEU A 4 -12.32 10.59 17.77
N HIS A 5 -11.87 11.75 18.25
CA HIS A 5 -12.73 12.88 18.55
C HIS A 5 -12.95 13.70 17.26
N LEU A 6 -14.21 13.87 16.85
CA LEU A 6 -14.58 14.57 15.62
C LEU A 6 -15.56 15.69 15.93
N MET A 7 -15.16 16.91 15.60
CA MET A 7 -15.97 18.11 15.81
C MET A 7 -16.75 18.50 14.56
N ASN A 8 -18.04 18.81 14.71
CA ASN A 8 -18.93 19.25 13.63
C ASN A 8 -18.86 20.77 13.42
N LYS A 9 -19.68 21.29 12.48
CA LYS A 9 -19.79 22.72 12.19
C LYS A 9 -20.26 23.57 13.38
N ASP A 10 -21.01 22.99 14.30
CA ASP A 10 -21.56 23.67 15.49
C ASP A 10 -20.61 23.62 16.69
N ASN A 11 -19.35 23.22 16.47
CA ASN A 11 -18.32 23.01 17.49
C ASN A 11 -18.70 21.97 18.57
N ARG A 12 -19.63 21.06 18.26
CA ARG A 12 -19.91 19.88 19.10
C ARG A 12 -18.87 18.82 18.79
N ASP A 13 -18.40 18.12 19.82
CA ASP A 13 -17.45 17.01 19.67
C ASP A 13 -18.14 15.67 19.98
N ALA A 14 -17.79 14.65 19.19
CA ALA A 14 -18.26 13.30 19.39
C ALA A 14 -17.14 12.28 19.19
N LYS A 15 -17.10 11.26 20.05
CA LYS A 15 -16.13 10.17 19.95
C LYS A 15 -16.61 9.08 19.01
N VAL A 16 -16.04 9.03 17.82
CA VAL A 16 -16.38 8.07 16.77
C VAL A 16 -15.28 7.02 16.61
N SER A 17 -15.60 5.90 15.96
CA SER A 17 -14.60 4.87 15.66
C SER A 17 -14.10 4.99 14.22
N ILE A 18 -12.81 4.74 14.01
CA ILE A 18 -12.19 4.75 12.69
C ILE A 18 -11.76 3.33 12.30
N SER A 19 -11.97 3.00 11.02
CA SER A 19 -11.50 1.76 10.41
C SER A 19 -10.99 2.02 9.01
N SER A 20 -9.93 1.32 8.60
CA SER A 20 -9.50 1.37 7.20
C SER A 20 -10.45 0.52 6.36
N LEU A 21 -10.86 1.05 5.20
CA LEU A 21 -11.68 0.30 4.27
C LEU A 21 -10.82 -0.84 3.71
N LYS A 22 -11.17 -2.08 4.01
CA LYS A 22 -10.55 -3.24 3.36
C LYS A 22 -11.21 -3.42 2.01
N TYR A 23 -10.41 -3.48 0.95
CA TYR A 23 -10.92 -3.88 -0.35
C TYR A 23 -11.30 -5.36 -0.29
N GLU A 24 -12.58 -5.65 -0.35
CA GLU A 24 -13.06 -7.02 -0.54
C GLU A 24 -12.93 -7.36 -2.03
N LYS A 25 -12.13 -8.38 -2.34
CA LYS A 25 -11.94 -8.82 -3.71
C LYS A 25 -13.27 -9.42 -4.20
N PRO A 26 -13.89 -8.89 -5.28
CA PRO A 26 -15.18 -9.38 -5.76
C PRO A 26 -15.09 -10.78 -6.41
N PHE A 27 -13.88 -11.28 -6.61
CA PHE A 27 -13.60 -12.60 -7.12
C PHE A 27 -12.51 -13.25 -6.29
N GLU A 28 -12.64 -14.55 -6.12
CA GLU A 28 -11.54 -15.42 -5.69
C GLU A 28 -10.93 -16.05 -6.93
N MET A 29 -9.61 -16.03 -7.01
CA MET A 29 -8.90 -16.69 -8.10
C MET A 29 -9.08 -18.20 -7.95
N GLY A 30 -9.86 -18.80 -8.85
CA GLY A 30 -9.96 -20.25 -8.88
C GLY A 30 -11.02 -20.86 -9.78
N ILE A 31 -11.23 -22.16 -9.58
CA ILE A 31 -12.20 -22.97 -10.33
C ILE A 31 -13.46 -23.13 -9.44
N PRO A 32 -14.67 -22.93 -9.99
CA PRO A 32 -15.91 -23.08 -9.22
C PRO A 32 -16.00 -24.42 -8.50
N LYS A 33 -16.39 -24.38 -7.21
CA LYS A 33 -16.60 -25.56 -6.33
C LYS A 33 -15.36 -26.45 -6.13
N LYS A 34 -14.14 -25.97 -6.42
CA LYS A 34 -12.89 -26.69 -6.13
C LYS A 34 -12.01 -25.89 -5.19
N GLN A 35 -11.41 -26.58 -4.23
CA GLN A 35 -10.39 -26.00 -3.37
C GLN A 35 -9.06 -25.93 -4.13
N LEU A 36 -8.48 -24.74 -4.24
CA LEU A 36 -7.16 -24.55 -4.82
C LEU A 36 -6.09 -24.38 -3.75
N LYS A 37 -4.93 -24.99 -3.98
CA LYS A 37 -3.72 -24.78 -3.18
C LYS A 37 -2.65 -24.23 -4.10
N PHE A 38 -2.34 -22.94 -3.95
CA PHE A 38 -1.21 -22.33 -4.65
C PHE A 38 0.08 -22.84 -4.02
N LYS A 39 0.93 -23.47 -4.84
CA LYS A 39 2.27 -23.88 -4.45
C LYS A 39 3.28 -23.18 -5.34
N ARG A 40 4.42 -22.82 -4.77
CA ARG A 40 5.59 -22.36 -5.54
C ARG A 40 6.40 -23.58 -5.94
N TYR A 41 6.97 -23.55 -7.13
CA TYR A 41 7.89 -24.57 -7.61
C TYR A 41 9.17 -23.91 -8.09
N LEU A 42 10.28 -24.65 -8.06
CA LEU A 42 11.53 -24.21 -8.65
C LEU A 42 11.42 -24.26 -10.18
N SER A 43 11.59 -23.12 -10.85
CA SER A 43 11.51 -23.01 -12.30
C SER A 43 12.84 -23.16 -13.01
N ALA A 44 13.94 -22.74 -12.36
CA ALA A 44 15.30 -22.86 -12.85
C ALA A 44 16.29 -22.72 -11.68
N THR A 45 17.45 -23.34 -11.81
CA THR A 45 18.63 -23.17 -10.95
C THR A 45 19.52 -22.06 -11.52
N GLU A 46 20.51 -21.60 -10.73
CA GLU A 46 21.40 -20.51 -11.14
C GLU A 46 22.20 -20.85 -12.41
N GLU A 47 22.72 -22.07 -12.53
CA GLU A 47 23.50 -22.52 -13.69
C GLU A 47 22.67 -22.54 -14.99
N ASN A 48 21.38 -22.85 -14.86
CA ASN A 48 20.44 -22.97 -15.97
C ASN A 48 19.79 -21.64 -16.37
N LEU A 49 20.23 -20.51 -15.78
CA LEU A 49 19.80 -19.18 -16.22
C LEU A 49 20.43 -18.78 -17.55
N HIS A 50 19.67 -18.03 -18.35
CA HIS A 50 20.09 -17.54 -19.67
C HIS A 50 21.50 -16.91 -19.66
N LYS A 51 21.83 -16.08 -18.66
CA LYS A 51 23.13 -15.41 -18.56
C LYS A 51 24.29 -16.41 -18.49
N ASN A 52 24.10 -17.50 -17.75
CA ASN A 52 25.15 -18.50 -17.54
C ASN A 52 25.24 -19.45 -18.74
N LEU A 53 24.11 -19.89 -19.28
CA LEU A 53 24.07 -20.75 -20.47
C LEU A 53 24.60 -20.04 -21.72
N SER A 54 24.26 -18.76 -21.93
CA SER A 54 24.81 -17.97 -23.04
C SER A 54 26.32 -17.75 -22.93
N SER A 55 26.83 -17.56 -21.71
CA SER A 55 28.27 -17.46 -21.47
C SER A 55 28.99 -18.80 -21.71
N LEU A 56 28.33 -19.92 -21.41
CA LEU A 56 28.91 -21.26 -21.52
C LEU A 56 28.90 -21.79 -22.97
N TYR A 57 27.82 -21.59 -23.71
CA TYR A 57 27.66 -22.11 -25.07
C TYR A 57 27.98 -21.09 -26.19
N GLY A 58 28.05 -19.81 -25.87
CA GLY A 58 28.38 -18.75 -26.83
C GLY A 58 27.46 -18.77 -28.07
N ASP A 59 28.07 -18.77 -29.26
CA ASP A 59 27.34 -18.78 -30.54
C ASP A 59 26.49 -20.05 -30.75
N ASN A 60 26.83 -21.16 -30.09
CA ASN A 60 26.09 -22.43 -30.20
C ASN A 60 24.91 -22.53 -29.22
N TYR A 61 24.64 -21.48 -28.44
CA TYR A 61 23.58 -21.49 -27.43
C TYR A 61 22.20 -21.83 -28.01
N ALA A 62 21.85 -21.24 -29.16
CA ALA A 62 20.55 -21.46 -29.79
C ALA A 62 20.35 -22.93 -30.22
N SER A 63 21.37 -23.55 -30.81
CA SER A 63 21.30 -24.96 -31.22
C SER A 63 21.18 -25.88 -30.01
N LYS A 64 21.93 -25.58 -28.93
CA LYS A 64 21.88 -26.36 -27.69
C LYS A 64 20.54 -26.28 -26.96
N LEU A 65 19.89 -25.12 -26.97
CA LEU A 65 18.52 -24.99 -26.47
C LEU A 65 17.54 -25.92 -27.19
N ILE A 66 17.66 -26.05 -28.50
CA ILE A 66 16.72 -26.87 -29.30
C ILE A 66 16.98 -28.37 -29.14
N GLU A 67 18.24 -28.76 -29.00
CA GLU A 67 18.64 -30.18 -29.02
C GLU A 67 18.62 -30.84 -27.64
N GLU A 68 18.97 -30.11 -26.59
CA GLU A 68 19.28 -30.70 -25.27
C GLU A 68 18.46 -30.11 -24.10
N ASP A 69 17.70 -29.03 -24.33
CA ASP A 69 16.97 -28.29 -23.29
C ASP A 69 17.82 -28.04 -22.02
N PRO A 70 19.05 -27.48 -22.13
CA PRO A 70 19.99 -27.33 -21.03
C PRO A 70 19.50 -26.36 -19.94
N GLU A 71 18.42 -25.62 -20.17
CA GLU A 71 17.72 -24.84 -19.16
C GLU A 71 16.88 -25.70 -18.19
N ILE A 72 16.59 -26.95 -18.57
CA ILE A 72 15.75 -27.85 -17.79
C ILE A 72 16.62 -28.80 -16.95
N ASP A 73 16.88 -28.45 -15.70
CA ASP A 73 17.37 -29.40 -14.71
C ASP A 73 16.24 -30.35 -14.27
N ILE A 74 16.20 -31.54 -14.86
CA ILE A 74 15.19 -32.58 -14.61
C ILE A 74 15.16 -33.00 -13.14
N GLU A 75 16.29 -32.94 -12.41
CA GLU A 75 16.33 -33.36 -11.02
C GLU A 75 15.82 -32.26 -10.08
N ALA A 76 16.00 -30.99 -10.42
CA ALA A 76 15.67 -29.86 -9.56
C ALA A 76 14.34 -29.16 -9.88
N ILE A 77 13.98 -29.04 -11.15
CA ILE A 77 12.80 -28.29 -11.59
C ILE A 77 11.50 -28.98 -11.15
N GLY A 78 10.50 -28.20 -10.79
CA GLY A 78 9.21 -28.69 -10.33
C GLY A 78 9.17 -29.09 -8.84
N ARG A 79 10.30 -29.06 -8.14
CA ARG A 79 10.35 -29.22 -6.67
C ARG A 79 9.51 -28.14 -5.99
N PHE A 80 8.64 -28.55 -5.07
CA PHE A 80 7.82 -27.62 -4.31
C PHE A 80 8.64 -26.86 -3.27
N ILE A 81 8.48 -25.54 -3.24
CA ILE A 81 9.14 -24.67 -2.28
C ILE A 81 8.17 -24.37 -1.14
N SER A 82 8.50 -24.83 0.07
CA SER A 82 7.67 -24.66 1.28
C SER A 82 7.90 -23.31 1.96
N GLY A 83 9.16 -22.89 2.08
CA GLY A 83 9.60 -21.64 2.69
C GLY A 83 10.71 -20.98 1.87
N THR A 84 10.76 -19.66 1.92
CA THR A 84 11.80 -18.87 1.24
C THR A 84 12.33 -17.83 2.22
N ASP A 85 13.65 -17.79 2.39
CA ASP A 85 14.32 -16.70 3.09
C ASP A 85 14.75 -15.63 2.09
N VAL A 86 14.60 -14.37 2.50
CA VAL A 86 15.04 -13.23 1.68
C VAL A 86 16.50 -12.95 2.00
N VAL A 87 17.37 -13.11 1.00
CA VAL A 87 18.77 -12.70 1.06
C VAL A 87 18.99 -11.50 0.15
N TYR A 88 19.82 -10.56 0.60
CA TYR A 88 20.19 -9.40 -0.20
C TYR A 88 21.51 -9.68 -0.91
N LEU A 89 21.59 -9.34 -2.19
CA LEU A 89 22.80 -9.46 -2.99
C LEU A 89 23.37 -8.07 -3.27
N SER A 90 24.70 -7.97 -3.31
CA SER A 90 25.40 -6.77 -3.79
C SER A 90 25.19 -6.59 -5.30
N ASN A 91 25.62 -5.45 -5.85
CA ASN A 91 25.62 -5.23 -7.30
C ASN A 91 26.50 -6.24 -8.08
N LYS A 92 27.38 -6.99 -7.39
CA LYS A 92 28.22 -8.05 -7.94
C LYS A 92 27.63 -9.46 -7.74
N GLY A 93 26.48 -9.58 -7.08
CA GLY A 93 25.86 -10.88 -6.77
C GLY A 93 26.37 -11.54 -5.49
N GLU A 94 27.17 -10.85 -4.67
CA GLU A 94 27.68 -11.39 -3.40
C GLU A 94 26.64 -11.24 -2.28
N LEU A 95 26.56 -12.22 -1.38
CA LEU A 95 25.63 -12.20 -0.26
C LEU A 95 25.94 -11.05 0.72
N LEU A 96 24.94 -10.25 1.05
CA LEU A 96 25.04 -9.21 2.08
C LEU A 96 24.66 -9.79 3.44
N TYR A 97 25.62 -9.75 4.38
CA TYR A 97 25.44 -10.20 5.76
C TYR A 97 24.82 -9.14 6.69
N ALA A 98 24.63 -7.92 6.17
CA ALA A 98 24.00 -6.83 6.89
C ALA A 98 22.71 -6.40 6.17
N PRO A 99 21.66 -6.02 6.93
CA PRO A 99 20.44 -5.50 6.33
C PRO A 99 20.77 -4.22 5.53
N PRO A 100 20.15 -4.02 4.36
CA PRO A 100 20.36 -2.81 3.59
C PRO A 100 19.87 -1.60 4.38
N LYS A 101 20.60 -0.49 4.27
CA LYS A 101 20.16 0.78 4.87
C LYS A 101 19.01 1.34 4.04
N THR A 102 17.80 1.31 4.60
CA THR A 102 16.63 1.97 3.99
C THR A 102 16.83 3.47 3.98
N VAL A 103 16.64 4.11 2.83
CA VAL A 103 16.70 5.57 2.67
C VAL A 103 15.40 6.07 2.06
N GLU A 104 14.91 7.21 2.54
CA GLU A 104 13.77 7.91 1.94
C GLU A 104 14.31 8.88 0.89
N VAL A 105 13.86 8.74 -0.36
CA VAL A 105 14.20 9.64 -1.48
C VAL A 105 12.98 10.51 -1.76
N ILE A 106 13.13 11.82 -1.58
CA ILE A 106 12.09 12.81 -1.85
C ILE A 106 12.28 13.32 -3.28
N ILE A 107 11.32 13.02 -4.15
CA ILE A 107 11.33 13.43 -5.56
C ILE A 107 10.45 14.68 -5.71
N ALA A 108 10.97 15.69 -6.40
CA ALA A 108 10.24 16.91 -6.71
C ALA A 108 9.23 16.69 -7.86
N PRO A 109 8.25 17.61 -8.07
CA PRO A 109 7.24 17.47 -9.11
C PRO A 109 7.78 17.41 -10.55
N ASP A 110 9.03 17.85 -10.75
CA ASP A 110 9.77 17.77 -12.02
C ASP A 110 10.44 16.41 -12.26
N GLY A 111 10.38 15.49 -11.28
CA GLY A 111 11.01 14.18 -11.33
C GLY A 111 12.46 14.14 -10.85
N LEU A 112 13.03 15.26 -10.38
CA LEU A 112 14.40 15.29 -9.86
C LEU A 112 14.45 14.91 -8.37
N GLU A 113 15.51 14.20 -7.96
CA GLU A 113 15.77 13.92 -6.54
C GLU A 113 16.08 15.23 -5.81
N LYS A 114 15.22 15.60 -4.85
CA LYS A 114 15.39 16.80 -4.04
C LYS A 114 16.21 16.52 -2.79
N GLU A 115 15.96 15.38 -2.15
CA GLU A 115 16.57 15.04 -0.86
C GLU A 115 16.65 13.52 -0.68
N ARG A 116 17.70 13.06 0.01
CA ARG A 116 17.88 11.67 0.44
C ARG A 116 18.23 11.66 1.91
N ARG A 117 17.40 10.99 2.73
CA ARG A 117 17.55 10.99 4.19
C ARG A 117 17.20 9.64 4.80
N ASP A 118 17.53 9.47 6.07
CA ASP A 118 17.06 8.35 6.88
C ASP A 118 15.54 8.46 7.09
N PRO A 119 14.77 7.36 7.02
CA PRO A 119 13.32 7.40 7.22
C PRO A 119 12.97 7.97 8.60
N GLU A 120 12.19 9.04 8.60
CA GLU A 120 11.72 9.67 9.84
C GLU A 120 10.31 9.17 10.17
N ASN A 121 10.12 8.69 11.40
CA ASN A 121 8.81 8.28 11.87
C ASN A 121 8.03 9.51 12.37
N VAL A 122 7.23 10.10 11.49
CA VAL A 122 6.36 11.23 11.84
C VAL A 122 5.13 10.70 12.58
N PRO A 123 4.89 11.11 13.83
CA PRO A 123 3.70 10.70 14.56
C PRO A 123 2.43 11.23 13.86
N GLY A 124 1.32 10.51 14.04
CA GLY A 124 0.04 10.96 13.52
C GLY A 124 -0.41 12.25 14.20
N ASN A 125 -0.83 13.21 13.39
CA ASN A 125 -1.52 14.46 13.77
C ASN A 125 -2.90 14.27 14.41
N VAL A 126 -3.45 13.06 14.35
CA VAL A 126 -4.72 12.71 14.97
C VAL A 126 -4.48 12.24 16.40
N ASP A 127 -4.71 13.16 17.34
CA ASP A 127 -4.61 12.95 18.79
C ASP A 127 -5.92 12.38 19.38
N ASP A 128 -5.83 11.68 20.51
CA ASP A 128 -6.97 11.29 21.32
C ASP A 128 -7.49 12.46 22.18
N ASP A 129 -6.64 13.44 22.51
CA ASP A 129 -7.00 14.57 23.39
C ASP A 129 -7.64 15.74 22.65
N LEU A 130 -7.19 16.02 21.41
CA LEU A 130 -7.71 17.12 20.59
C LEU A 130 -8.60 16.59 19.45
N PRO A 131 -9.81 17.14 19.28
CA PRO A 131 -10.70 16.73 18.20
C PRO A 131 -10.15 17.18 16.85
N VAL A 132 -10.36 16.33 15.84
CA VAL A 132 -10.24 16.74 14.44
C VAL A 132 -11.42 17.67 14.13
N ARG A 133 -11.10 18.87 13.64
CA ARG A 133 -12.08 19.96 13.49
C ARG A 133 -12.59 20.06 12.07
N TRP A 134 -13.90 20.24 11.95
CA TRP A 134 -14.56 20.68 10.73
C TRP A 134 -14.19 22.14 10.42
N THR A 135 -13.34 22.37 9.42
CA THR A 135 -12.88 23.74 9.11
C THR A 135 -13.93 24.60 8.39
N GLY A 136 -15.04 24.00 7.97
CA GLY A 136 -16.08 24.66 7.17
C GLY A 136 -15.69 24.93 5.71
N LYS A 137 -14.46 24.61 5.31
CA LYS A 137 -13.97 24.78 3.94
C LYS A 137 -14.55 23.69 3.03
N LYS A 138 -15.77 23.94 2.54
CA LYS A 138 -16.49 23.10 1.58
C LYS A 138 -15.91 23.24 0.17
N MET A 139 -15.75 22.12 -0.53
CA MET A 139 -15.26 22.07 -1.90
C MET A 139 -16.10 21.07 -2.71
N PRO A 140 -16.56 21.41 -3.92
CA PRO A 140 -17.30 20.48 -4.77
C PRO A 140 -16.51 19.19 -5.05
N LYS A 141 -17.18 18.03 -5.01
CA LYS A 141 -16.52 16.73 -5.22
C LYS A 141 -15.75 16.67 -6.54
N SER A 142 -16.33 17.21 -7.61
CA SER A 142 -15.72 17.30 -8.94
C SER A 142 -14.37 18.05 -8.94
N LYS A 143 -14.26 19.14 -8.15
CA LYS A 143 -13.02 19.90 -8.03
C LYS A 143 -11.99 19.18 -7.16
N VAL A 144 -12.43 18.49 -6.12
CA VAL A 144 -11.54 17.75 -5.22
C VAL A 144 -10.87 16.58 -5.95
N ALA A 145 -11.63 15.85 -6.77
CA ALA A 145 -11.13 14.70 -7.53
C ALA A 145 -9.95 15.03 -8.46
N VAL A 146 -9.86 16.26 -8.95
CA VAL A 146 -8.78 16.71 -9.86
C VAL A 146 -7.67 17.45 -9.10
N ARG A 147 -7.98 18.08 -7.96
CA ARG A 147 -7.02 18.90 -7.20
C ARG A 147 -6.17 18.14 -6.20
N PHE A 148 -6.62 16.98 -5.75
CA PHE A 148 -5.96 16.23 -4.69
C PHE A 148 -5.68 14.79 -5.12
N ALA A 149 -4.51 14.28 -4.76
CA ALA A 149 -4.20 12.85 -4.81
C ALA A 149 -4.54 12.21 -3.46
N PHE A 150 -5.47 11.26 -3.46
CA PHE A 150 -5.86 10.54 -2.24
C PHE A 150 -4.92 9.38 -1.97
N LYS A 151 -4.13 9.47 -0.89
CA LYS A 151 -3.21 8.39 -0.48
C LYS A 151 -3.91 7.29 0.31
N ARG A 152 -4.93 7.63 1.11
CA ARG A 152 -5.61 6.70 2.01
C ARG A 152 -7.05 7.12 2.25
N THR A 153 -7.93 6.12 2.34
CA THR A 153 -9.34 6.29 2.72
C THR A 153 -9.60 5.63 4.08
N ILE A 154 -10.26 6.36 4.98
CA ILE A 154 -10.63 5.88 6.32
C ILE A 154 -12.15 6.02 6.45
N GLN A 155 -12.79 5.00 7.01
CA GLN A 155 -14.22 4.98 7.28
C GLN A 155 -14.48 5.33 8.75
N LEU A 156 -15.38 6.29 8.96
CA LEU A 156 -15.94 6.65 10.26
C LEU A 156 -17.15 5.75 10.57
N LYS A 157 -17.22 5.25 11.80
CA LYS A 157 -18.29 4.38 12.29
C LYS A 157 -18.82 4.90 13.62
N HIS A 158 -20.14 4.94 13.74
CA HIS A 158 -20.82 5.22 15.00
C HIS A 158 -20.53 4.11 16.02
N VAL A 159 -20.60 4.48 17.30
CA VAL A 159 -20.42 3.56 18.44
C VAL A 159 -21.76 3.30 19.14
N ASP A 160 -22.68 4.26 19.05
CA ASP A 160 -24.01 4.25 19.65
C ASP A 160 -25.02 5.02 18.77
N GLY A 161 -26.27 5.12 19.20
CA GLY A 161 -27.33 5.83 18.46
C GLY A 161 -27.08 7.34 18.33
N LEU A 162 -26.51 7.98 19.35
CA LEU A 162 -26.24 9.43 19.32
C LEU A 162 -25.15 9.77 18.30
N THR A 163 -24.08 8.97 18.26
CA THR A 163 -23.01 9.12 17.27
C THR A 163 -23.46 8.72 15.86
N TYR A 164 -24.49 7.88 15.74
CA TYR A 164 -25.14 7.60 14.45
C TYR A 164 -25.82 8.86 13.91
N ASP A 165 -26.74 9.46 14.67
CA ASP A 165 -27.46 10.66 14.24
C ASP A 165 -26.49 11.80 13.92
N TYR A 166 -25.47 11.98 14.76
CA TYR A 166 -24.40 12.95 14.57
C TYR A 166 -23.65 12.77 13.23
N LEU A 167 -23.18 11.55 12.94
CA LEU A 167 -22.48 11.27 11.68
C LEU A 167 -23.42 11.33 10.47
N PHE A 168 -24.68 10.92 10.66
CA PHE A 168 -25.70 10.92 9.61
C PHE A 168 -26.05 12.35 9.17
N GLU A 169 -26.29 13.26 10.12
CA GLU A 169 -26.55 14.67 9.81
C GLU A 169 -25.39 15.31 9.04
N MET A 170 -24.15 15.07 9.48
CA MET A 170 -22.95 15.56 8.78
C MET A 170 -22.84 14.98 7.37
N ALA A 171 -23.06 13.67 7.21
CA ALA A 171 -22.97 13.02 5.90
C ALA A 171 -24.09 13.48 4.96
N LYS A 172 -25.31 13.66 5.48
CA LYS A 172 -26.46 14.15 4.73
C LYS A 172 -26.21 15.56 4.19
N GLU A 173 -25.72 16.48 5.02
CA GLU A 173 -25.37 17.84 4.58
C GLU A 173 -24.34 17.84 3.44
N LEU A 174 -23.27 17.05 3.56
CA LEU A 174 -22.24 16.94 2.51
C LEU A 174 -22.76 16.30 1.22
N GLN A 175 -23.68 15.34 1.35
CA GLN A 175 -24.25 14.64 0.21
C GLN A 175 -25.26 15.51 -0.54
N ASP A 176 -26.14 16.20 0.19
CA ASP A 176 -27.16 17.09 -0.37
C ASP A 176 -26.52 18.28 -1.10
N GLU A 177 -25.40 18.80 -0.60
CA GLU A 177 -24.65 19.90 -1.24
C GLU A 177 -23.64 19.43 -2.30
N ASP A 178 -23.41 18.12 -2.45
CA ASP A 178 -22.38 17.50 -3.29
C ASP A 178 -20.95 18.05 -3.07
N VAL A 179 -20.56 18.20 -1.81
CA VAL A 179 -19.26 18.75 -1.39
C VAL A 179 -18.48 17.78 -0.49
N MET A 180 -17.17 18.01 -0.41
CA MET A 180 -16.31 17.51 0.67
C MET A 180 -15.85 18.68 1.53
N VAL A 181 -15.55 18.41 2.80
CA VAL A 181 -15.01 19.41 3.73
C VAL A 181 -13.60 19.04 4.13
N LEU A 182 -12.73 20.04 4.15
CA LEU A 182 -11.42 19.90 4.75
C LEU A 182 -11.55 19.81 6.27
N VAL A 183 -10.98 18.78 6.85
CA VAL A 183 -10.83 18.63 8.30
C VAL A 183 -9.37 18.88 8.67
N GLY A 184 -9.13 19.45 9.86
CA GLY A 184 -7.78 19.79 10.32
C GLY A 184 -7.57 19.44 11.79
N ALA A 185 -6.33 19.19 12.16
CA ALA A 185 -5.90 18.90 13.53
C ALA A 185 -5.47 20.17 14.29
N GLY A 186 -5.15 20.01 15.57
CA GLY A 186 -4.67 21.07 16.45
C GLY A 186 -5.76 21.97 17.04
N GLN A 187 -5.38 22.85 17.98
CA GLN A 187 -6.32 23.69 18.74
C GLN A 187 -7.23 24.56 17.84
N LYS A 188 -6.72 25.00 16.68
CA LYS A 188 -7.45 25.85 15.73
C LYS A 188 -7.87 25.14 14.44
N GLY A 189 -7.63 23.82 14.30
CA GLY A 189 -7.98 23.06 13.10
C GLY A 189 -7.19 23.50 11.86
N LYS A 190 -6.00 24.10 12.05
CA LYS A 190 -5.14 24.61 10.98
C LYS A 190 -3.90 23.75 10.76
N GLU A 191 -3.67 22.78 11.64
CA GLU A 191 -2.57 21.85 11.48
C GLU A 191 -3.00 20.75 10.49
N PRO A 192 -2.08 20.33 9.60
CA PRO A 192 -2.35 19.28 8.64
C PRO A 192 -2.77 18.01 9.35
#